data_AF-A0A7V9M0F6-F1
#
_entry.id   AF-A0A7V9M0F6-F1
#
_cell.length_a   1.000
_cell.length_b   1.000
_cell.length_c   1.000
_cell.angle_alpha   90.00
_cell.angle_beta   90.00
_cell.angle_gamma   90.00
#
_symmetry.space_group_name_H-M   'P 1'
#
loop_
_entity.id
_entity.type
_entity.pdbx_description
1 polymer ?
#
loop_
_entity_poly.entity_id
_entity_poly.type
_entity_poly.pdbx_seq_one_letter_code
_entity_poly.pdbx_strand_id
1 'polypeptide(L)'
;MSATTLYNEQVLFQQIAEGNEKAFKSLFDTYRSRLFYYISRFVKSDQVAEELVMDVFLKIWMGRELVKQIENFDAFLFRVAHNLQILKR
;
A
#
# COMPACT_ATOMS: atom_id res chain seq x y z
N MET A 1 -0.89 12.11 20.37
CA MET A 1 0.54 12.27 20.04
C MET A 1 0.66 12.06 18.54
N SER A 2 0.53 13.12 17.73
CA SER A 2 0.17 12.93 16.30
C SER A 2 0.95 13.78 15.31
N ALA A 3 2.02 14.47 15.75
CA ALA A 3 2.80 15.35 14.86
C ALA A 3 4.10 14.71 14.33
N THR A 4 4.70 13.76 15.06
CA THR A 4 6.04 13.24 14.72
C THR A 4 6.03 12.14 13.64
N THR A 5 4.91 11.42 13.47
CA THR A 5 4.79 10.33 12.47
C THR A 5 4.55 10.87 11.05
N LEU A 6 3.77 11.95 10.91
CA LEU A 6 3.40 12.53 9.61
C LEU A 6 4.61 13.05 8.82
N TYR A 7 5.60 13.62 9.51
CA TYR A 7 6.78 14.21 8.89
C TYR A 7 7.66 13.13 8.20
N ASN A 8 7.64 11.91 8.73
CA ASN A 8 8.38 10.79 8.13
C ASN A 8 7.67 10.17 6.93
N GLU A 9 6.33 10.12 6.93
CA GLU A 9 5.57 9.53 5.83
C GLU A 9 5.64 10.38 4.56
N GLN A 10 5.53 11.70 4.65
CA GLN A 10 5.66 12.57 3.48
C GLN A 10 7.06 12.49 2.85
N VAL A 11 8.11 12.45 3.67
CA VAL A 11 9.49 12.27 3.18
C VAL A 11 9.65 10.90 2.54
N LEU A 12 9.07 9.85 3.13
CA LEU A 12 9.08 8.50 2.56
C LEU A 12 8.37 8.47 1.19
N PHE A 13 7.20 9.10 1.08
CA PHE A 13 6.44 9.16 -0.17
C PHE A 13 7.16 9.96 -1.26
N GLN A 14 7.85 11.04 -0.89
CA GLN A 14 8.67 11.80 -1.82
C GLN A 14 9.83 10.94 -2.35
N GLN A 15 10.54 10.22 -1.47
CA GLN A 15 11.60 9.30 -1.88
C GLN A 15 11.07 8.18 -2.80
N ILE A 16 9.88 7.66 -2.50
CA ILE A 16 9.22 6.65 -3.35
C ILE A 16 8.89 7.23 -4.72
N ALA A 17 8.36 8.46 -4.79
CA ALA A 17 8.04 9.12 -6.06
C ALA A 17 9.30 9.32 -6.92
N GLU A 18 10.46 9.57 -6.30
CA GLU A 18 11.76 9.68 -6.95
C GLU A 18 12.35 8.31 -7.37
N GLY A 19 11.67 7.20 -7.08
CA GLY A 19 12.12 5.86 -7.45
C GLY A 19 13.06 5.21 -6.43
N ASN A 20 13.07 5.67 -5.18
CA ASN A 20 13.86 5.04 -4.11
C ASN A 20 13.23 3.70 -3.68
N GLU A 21 13.81 2.60 -4.16
CA GLU A 21 13.37 1.25 -3.85
C GLU A 21 13.47 0.90 -2.36
N LYS A 22 14.42 1.47 -1.62
CA LYS A 22 14.57 1.21 -0.17
C LYS A 22 13.43 1.85 0.62
N ALA A 23 13.03 3.05 0.23
CA ALA A 23 11.87 3.73 0.80
C ALA A 23 10.59 2.91 0.52
N PHE A 24 10.44 2.43 -0.71
CA PHE A 24 9.30 1.59 -1.08
C PHE A 24 9.30 0.24 -0.35
N LYS A 25 10.47 -0.39 -0.17
CA LYS A 25 10.59 -1.61 0.62
C LYS A 25 10.18 -1.38 2.08
N SER A 26 10.56 -0.26 2.67
CA SER A 26 10.16 0.08 4.04
C SER A 26 8.64 0.25 4.16
N LEU A 27 8.02 0.88 3.17
CA LEU A 27 6.56 0.98 3.07
C LEU A 27 5.93 -0.41 2.92
N PHE A 28 6.44 -1.24 2.02
CA PHE A 28 5.96 -2.59 1.78
C PHE A 28 6.03 -3.44 3.05
N ASP A 29 7.17 -3.48 3.74
CA ASP A 29 7.36 -4.27 4.95
C ASP A 29 6.42 -3.81 6.08
N THR A 30 6.13 -2.51 6.15
CA THR A 30 5.21 -1.93 7.14
C THR A 30 3.75 -2.32 6.87
N TYR A 31 3.33 -2.26 5.60
CA TYR A 31 1.90 -2.35 5.23
C TYR A 31 1.48 -3.72 4.67
N ARG A 32 2.43 -4.57 4.23
CA ARG A 32 2.16 -5.91 3.66
C ARG A 32 1.28 -6.75 4.58
N SER A 33 1.67 -6.90 5.84
CA SER A 33 0.99 -7.80 6.78
C SER A 33 -0.44 -7.34 7.08
N ARG A 34 -0.64 -6.01 7.19
CA ARG A 34 -1.96 -5.41 7.43
C ARG A 34 -2.88 -5.61 6.22
N LEU A 35 -2.37 -5.37 5.01
CA LEU A 35 -3.11 -5.56 3.77
C LEU A 35 -3.45 -7.04 3.53
N PHE A 36 -2.48 -7.92 3.75
CA PHE A 36 -2.66 -9.37 3.64
C PHE A 36 -3.78 -9.85 4.57
N TYR A 37 -3.71 -9.48 5.85
CA TYR A 37 -4.76 -9.85 6.81
C TYR A 37 -6.13 -9.33 6.38
N TYR A 38 -6.21 -8.09 5.90
CA TYR A 38 -7.47 -7.54 5.39
C TYR A 38 -8.00 -8.32 4.18
N ILE A 39 -7.18 -8.56 3.15
CA ILE A 39 -7.59 -9.28 1.93
C ILE A 39 -7.94 -10.74 2.21
N SER A 40 -7.19 -11.41 3.09
CA SER A 40 -7.42 -12.82 3.47
C SER A 40 -8.82 -13.08 4.02
N ARG A 41 -9.47 -12.06 4.60
CA ARG A 41 -10.86 -12.15 5.08
C ARG A 41 -11.90 -12.22 3.97
N PHE A 42 -11.53 -11.90 2.73
CA PHE A 42 -12.43 -11.82 1.57
C PHE A 42 -12.11 -12.84 0.49
N VAL A 43 -10.94 -13.48 0.53
CA VAL A 43 -10.53 -14.49 -0.45
C VAL A 43 -10.45 -15.87 0.19
N LYS A 44 -10.51 -16.92 -0.64
CA LYS A 44 -10.62 -18.31 -0.16
C LYS A 44 -9.28 -18.99 0.12
N SER A 45 -8.15 -18.38 -0.26
CA SER A 45 -6.82 -18.91 0.00
C SER A 45 -5.80 -17.82 0.24
N ASP A 46 -4.84 -18.10 1.11
CA ASP A 46 -3.71 -17.22 1.40
C ASP A 46 -2.90 -16.90 0.16
N GLN A 47 -2.78 -17.86 -0.76
CA GLN A 47 -2.05 -17.68 -2.01
C GLN A 47 -2.66 -16.60 -2.90
N VAL A 48 -4.00 -16.54 -2.98
CA VAL A 48 -4.72 -15.47 -3.69
C VAL A 48 -4.59 -14.15 -2.94
N ALA A 49 -4.55 -14.16 -1.61
CA ALA A 49 -4.33 -12.96 -0.83
C ALA A 49 -2.93 -12.38 -1.08
N GLU A 50 -1.88 -13.21 -1.10
CA GLU A 50 -0.52 -12.78 -1.39
C GLU A 50 -0.37 -12.19 -2.79
N GLU A 51 -0.95 -12.85 -3.80
CA GLU A 51 -0.97 -12.36 -5.18
C GLU A 51 -1.60 -10.97 -5.27
N LEU A 52 -2.78 -10.78 -4.65
CA LEU A 52 -3.46 -9.49 -4.63
C LEU A 52 -2.67 -8.42 -3.88
N VAL A 53 -2.05 -8.77 -2.75
CA VAL A 53 -1.16 -7.84 -2.02
C VAL A 53 -0.03 -7.39 -2.94
N MET A 54 0.63 -8.32 -3.63
CA MET A 54 1.71 -7.98 -4.56
C MET A 54 1.22 -7.08 -5.70
N ASP A 55 0.09 -7.39 -6.31
CA ASP A 55 -0.52 -6.57 -7.37
C ASP A 55 -0.81 -5.14 -6.92
N VAL A 56 -1.31 -4.95 -5.70
CA VAL A 56 -1.55 -3.61 -5.14
C VAL A 56 -0.25 -2.84 -5.04
N PHE A 57 0.77 -3.43 -4.42
CA PHE A 57 2.05 -2.76 -4.27
C PHE A 57 2.72 -2.50 -5.61
N LEU A 58 2.58 -3.39 -6.59
CA LEU A 58 3.07 -3.19 -7.95
C LEU A 58 2.38 -1.98 -8.61
N LYS A 59 1.06 -1.86 -8.47
CA LYS A 59 0.29 -0.70 -8.96
C LYS A 59 0.71 0.60 -8.27
N ILE A 60 0.98 0.55 -6.97
CA ILE A 60 1.50 1.71 -6.22
C ILE A 60 2.88 2.12 -6.75
N TRP A 61 3.77 1.16 -7.02
CA TRP A 61 5.09 1.44 -7.56
C TRP A 61 5.05 2.02 -8.98
N MET A 62 4.17 1.49 -9.84
CA MET A 62 3.95 2.04 -11.18
C MET A 62 3.36 3.45 -11.13
N GLY A 63 2.43 3.71 -10.22
CA GLY A 63 1.80 5.01 -9.98
C GLY A 63 2.50 5.87 -8.91
N ARG A 64 3.78 5.60 -8.59
CA ARG A 64 4.49 6.19 -7.44
C ARG A 64 4.50 7.72 -7.43
N GLU A 65 4.41 8.37 -8.58
CA GLU A 65 4.34 9.83 -8.68
C GLU A 65 3.07 10.42 -8.05
N LEU A 66 2.00 9.62 -7.93
CA LEU A 66 0.75 10.01 -7.27
C LEU A 66 0.81 9.79 -5.76
N VAL A 67 1.76 8.98 -5.27
CA VAL A 67 1.89 8.63 -3.84
C VAL A 67 2.22 9.86 -2.99
N LYS A 68 2.94 10.83 -3.55
CA LYS A 68 3.23 12.11 -2.88
C LYS A 68 1.99 12.95 -2.54
N GLN A 69 0.84 12.67 -3.18
CA GLN A 69 -0.43 13.37 -2.95
C GLN A 69 -1.30 12.66 -1.91
N ILE A 70 -0.87 11.51 -1.39
CA ILE A 70 -1.63 10.73 -0.41
C ILE A 70 -1.39 11.32 0.98
N GLU A 71 -2.43 11.93 1.54
CA GLU A 71 -2.39 12.46 2.91
C GLU A 71 -2.54 11.36 3.98
N ASN A 72 -3.27 10.29 3.65
CA ASN A 72 -3.50 9.17 4.56
C ASN A 72 -3.35 7.85 3.81
N PHE A 73 -2.20 7.21 4.00
CA PHE A 73 -1.84 6.00 3.29
C PHE A 73 -2.67 4.79 3.72
N ASP A 74 -3.04 4.69 5.00
CA ASP A 74 -3.96 3.67 5.50
C ASP A 74 -5.30 3.74 4.77
N ALA A 75 -5.91 4.93 4.70
CA ALA A 75 -7.19 5.13 4.02
C ALA A 75 -7.11 4.81 2.52
N PHE A 76 -6.00 5.17 1.87
CA PHE A 76 -5.74 4.80 0.49
C PHE A 76 -5.64 3.29 0.32
N LEU A 77 -4.89 2.61 1.18
CA LEU A 77 -4.69 1.16 1.13
C LEU A 77 -6.02 0.41 1.26
N PHE A 78 -6.88 0.83 2.18
CA PHE A 78 -8.22 0.25 2.35
C PHE A 78 -9.11 0.47 1.13
N ARG A 79 -9.08 1.65 0.50
CA ARG A 79 -9.82 1.90 -0.75
C ARG A 79 -9.33 1.01 -1.88
N VAL A 80 -8.02 0.85 -2.04
CA VAL A 80 -7.45 -0.01 -3.08
C VAL A 80 -7.83 -1.48 -2.84
N ALA A 81 -7.73 -1.94 -1.60
CA ALA A 81 -8.13 -3.30 -1.22
C ALA A 81 -9.63 -3.55 -1.47
N HIS A 82 -10.49 -2.56 -1.20
CA HIS A 82 -11.92 -2.65 -1.50
C HIS A 82 -12.20 -2.66 -3.01
N ASN A 83 -11.50 -1.83 -3.80
CA ASN A 83 -11.63 -1.82 -5.26
C ASN A 83 -11.20 -3.16 -5.89
N LEU A 84 -10.25 -3.88 -5.31
CA LEU A 84 -9.89 -5.23 -5.76
C LEU A 84 -11.04 -6.24 -5.62
N GLN A 85 -11.95 -6.07 -4.65
CA GLN A 85 -13.14 -6.93 -4.55
C GLN A 85 -14.09 -6.77 -5.74
N ILE A 86 -14.08 -5.62 -6.41
CA ILE A 86 -14.98 -5.33 -7.54
C ILE A 86 -14.49 -6.00 -8.83
N LEU A 87 -13.18 -6.22 -8.97
CA LEU A 87 -12.59 -6.73 -10.22
C LEU A 87 -12.68 -8.27 -10.39
N LYS A 88 -13.04 -9.02 -9.33
CA LYS A 88 -13.20 -10.48 -9.37
C LYS A 88 -14.68 -10.95 -9.24
N ARG A 89 -15.65 -10.10 -9.58
CA ARG A 89 -17.06 -10.50 -9.74
C ARG A 89 -17.41 -10.73 -11.20
#